data_AF-A0A2K9DM96-F1
#
_entry.id   AF-A0A2K9DM96-F1
#
_cell.length_a   1.000
_cell.length_b   1.000
_cell.length_c   1.000
_cell.angle_alpha   90.00
_cell.angle_beta   90.00
_cell.angle_gamma   90.00
#
_symmetry.space_group_name_H-M   'P 1'
#
loop_
_entity.id
_entity.type
_entity.pdbx_description
1 polymer ?
#
loop_
_entity_poly.entity_id
_entity_poly.type
_entity_poly.pdbx_seq_one_letter_code
_entity_poly.pdbx_strand_id
1 'polypeptide(L)' 'MSRDVEWYVHGRKRPIAYSTVATSRMLGLLAEAGHTFASARQEVGFDQEARDVLDAHIDRGLGDVNMAEHGVRY' A
#
# COMPACT_ATOMS: atom_id res chain seq x y z
N MET A 1 22.29 -3.25 0.87
CA MET A 1 21.26 -2.25 1.22
C MET A 1 19.94 -2.81 0.76
N SER A 2 19.01 -3.07 1.69
CA SER A 2 17.67 -3.56 1.35
C SER A 2 16.98 -2.51 0.49
N ARG A 3 16.58 -2.87 -0.73
CA ARG A 3 15.91 -1.97 -1.71
C ARG A 3 14.39 -1.98 -1.54
N ASP A 4 13.93 -2.69 -0.53
CA ASP A 4 12.53 -3.01 -0.30
C ASP A 4 12.01 -2.18 0.87
N VAL A 5 10.86 -1.56 0.65
CA VAL A 5 9.99 -0.90 1.61
C VAL A 5 9.12 -1.95 2.29
N GLU A 6 9.00 -1.83 3.60
CA GLU A 6 8.22 -2.74 4.43
C GLU A 6 6.87 -2.10 4.78
N TRP A 7 5.79 -2.85 4.64
CA TRP A 7 4.43 -2.36 4.87
C TRP A 7 3.85 -2.93 6.16
N TYR A 8 3.20 -2.08 6.94
CA TYR A 8 2.72 -2.41 8.28
C TYR A 8 1.25 -2.02 8.44
N VAL A 9 0.51 -2.84 9.19
CA VAL A 9 -0.77 -2.39 9.77
C VAL A 9 -0.47 -1.64 11.07
N HIS A 10 -1.17 -0.53 11.30
CA HIS A 10 -1.02 0.25 12.52
C HIS A 10 -1.05 -0.62 13.79
N GLY A 11 -0.07 -0.41 14.68
CA GLY A 11 0.07 -1.18 15.92
C GLY A 11 0.74 -2.56 15.77
N ARG A 12 1.18 -2.96 14.57
CA ARG A 12 1.91 -4.22 14.35
C ARG A 12 3.39 -3.95 14.07
N LYS A 13 4.26 -4.74 14.72
CA LYS A 13 5.72 -4.69 14.54
C LYS A 13 6.25 -5.56 13.40
N ARG A 14 5.43 -6.45 12.85
CA ARG A 14 5.82 -7.34 11.75
C ARG A 14 5.19 -6.81 10.47
N PRO A 15 5.96 -6.66 9.38
CA PRO A 15 5.40 -6.22 8.12
C PRO A 15 4.47 -7.29 7.56
N ILE A 16 3.46 -6.86 6.81
CA ILE A 16 2.50 -7.71 6.13
C ILE A 16 2.83 -7.89 4.65
N ALA A 17 3.58 -6.96 4.07
CA ALA A 17 4.04 -7.01 2.70
C ALA A 17 5.36 -6.24 2.57
N TYR A 18 6.03 -6.46 1.45
CA TYR A 18 7.24 -5.75 1.05
C TYR A 18 7.04 -5.23 -0.37
N SER A 19 7.67 -4.12 -0.72
CA SER A 19 7.69 -3.65 -2.10
C SER A 19 9.00 -2.95 -2.44
N THR A 20 9.33 -2.77 -3.71
CA THR A 20 10.40 -1.86 -4.09
C THR A 20 10.07 -0.41 -3.74
N VAL A 21 11.11 0.45 -3.71
CA VAL A 21 10.93 1.90 -3.57
C VAL A 21 10.07 2.47 -4.70
N ALA A 22 10.20 1.99 -5.94
CA ALA A 22 9.41 2.49 -7.06
C ALA A 22 7.91 2.26 -6.84
N THR A 23 7.55 1.04 -6.46
CA THR A 23 6.18 0.64 -6.11
C THR A 23 5.64 1.45 -4.95
N SER A 24 6.43 1.65 -3.90
CA SER A 24 6.02 2.46 -2.75
C SER A 24 5.72 3.90 -3.12
N ARG A 25 6.50 4.49 -4.02
CA ARG A 25 6.27 5.87 -4.48
C ARG A 25 4.98 5.98 -5.28
N MET A 26 4.70 5.02 -6.15
CA MET A 26 3.43 4.97 -6.89
C MET A 26 2.24 4.85 -5.93
N LEU A 27 2.31 3.96 -4.93
CA LEU A 27 1.27 3.84 -3.90
C LEU A 27 1.11 5.12 -3.07
N GLY A 28 2.21 5.82 -2.79
CA GLY A 28 2.19 7.15 -2.18
C GLY A 28 1.42 8.19 -3.00
N LEU A 29 1.61 8.22 -4.32
CA LEU A 29 0.87 9.13 -5.21
C LEU A 29 -0.64 8.83 -5.21
N LEU A 30 -1.03 7.56 -5.20
CA LEU A 30 -2.44 7.17 -5.08
C LEU A 30 -3.01 7.58 -3.71
N ALA A 31 -2.24 7.45 -2.64
CA ALA A 31 -2.66 7.92 -1.32
C ALA A 31 -2.89 9.43 -1.29
N GLU A 32 -1.99 10.23 -1.86
CA GLU A 32 -2.13 11.69 -1.97
C GLU A 32 -3.33 12.11 -2.83
N ALA A 33 -3.67 11.32 -3.84
CA ALA A 33 -4.88 11.50 -4.64
C ALA A 33 -6.18 11.10 -3.91
N GLY A 34 -6.10 10.64 -2.65
CA GLY A 34 -7.24 10.36 -1.79
C GLY A 34 -7.83 8.95 -1.96
N HIS A 35 -7.08 8.03 -2.57
CA HIS A 35 -7.56 6.66 -2.75
C HIS A 35 -7.66 5.89 -1.41
N THR A 36 -8.64 4.98 -1.37
CA THR A 36 -8.66 3.90 -0.38
C THR A 36 -7.82 2.73 -0.89
N PHE A 37 -7.49 1.77 -0.02
CA PHE A 37 -6.77 0.57 -0.46
C PHE A 37 -7.52 -0.17 -1.58
N ALA A 38 -8.85 -0.26 -1.51
CA ALA A 38 -9.66 -0.90 -2.55
C ALA A 38 -9.71 -0.11 -3.86
N SER A 39 -9.85 1.22 -3.81
CA SER A 39 -9.88 2.01 -5.06
C SER A 39 -8.50 2.08 -5.71
N ALA A 40 -7.42 2.20 -4.93
CA ALA A 40 -6.06 2.08 -5.45
C ALA A 40 -5.83 0.72 -6.12
N ARG A 41 -6.37 -0.37 -5.56
CA ARG A 41 -6.24 -1.71 -6.12
C ARG A 41 -6.88 -1.88 -7.49
N GLN A 42 -7.95 -1.12 -7.76
CA GLN A 42 -8.63 -1.07 -9.05
C GLN A 42 -7.84 -0.25 -10.09
N GLU A 43 -7.18 0.84 -9.66
CA GLU A 43 -6.34 1.69 -10.52
C GLU A 43 -5.03 1.01 -10.93
N VAL A 44 -4.47 0.16 -10.07
CA VAL A 44 -3.23 -0.55 -10.37
C VAL A 44 -3.49 -1.65 -11.42
N GLY A 45 -3.08 -1.37 -12.66
CA GLY A 45 -3.29 -2.24 -13.82
C GLY A 45 -2.27 -3.39 -14.00
N PHE A 46 -0.97 -3.10 -13.90
CA PHE A 46 0.09 -4.06 -14.31
C PHE A 46 1.15 -4.34 -13.24
N ASP A 47 1.20 -3.53 -12.19
CA ASP A 47 2.20 -3.69 -11.14
C ASP A 47 1.72 -4.75 -10.13
N GLN A 48 2.24 -5.96 -10.26
CA GLN A 48 1.84 -7.07 -9.38
C GLN A 48 2.27 -6.84 -7.93
N GLU A 49 3.42 -6.20 -7.71
CA GLU A 49 3.93 -5.94 -6.36
C GLU A 49 3.01 -4.94 -5.62
N ALA A 50 2.59 -3.88 -6.30
CA ALA A 50 1.59 -2.95 -5.76
C ALA A 50 0.27 -3.67 -5.43
N ARG A 51 -0.18 -4.57 -6.31
CA ARG A 51 -1.40 -5.36 -6.08
C ARG A 51 -1.29 -6.23 -4.84
N ASP A 52 -0.17 -6.93 -4.68
CA ASP A 52 0.07 -7.81 -3.54
C ASP A 52 0.09 -7.02 -2.21
N VAL A 53 0.72 -5.84 -2.21
CA VAL A 53 0.69 -4.93 -1.04
C VAL A 53 -0.73 -4.50 -0.71
N LEU A 54 -1.49 -4.04 -1.72
CA LEU A 54 -2.85 -3.54 -1.52
C LEU A 54 -3.79 -4.66 -1.07
N ASP A 55 -3.71 -5.84 -1.71
CA ASP A 55 -4.49 -7.03 -1.36
C ASP A 55 -4.17 -7.46 0.09
N ALA A 56 -2.91 -7.43 0.51
CA ALA A 56 -2.52 -7.73 1.89
C ALA A 56 -3.16 -6.77 2.93
N HIS A 57 -3.41 -5.51 2.59
CA HIS A 57 -4.14 -4.58 3.46
C HIS A 57 -5.66 -4.81 3.39
N ILE A 58 -6.20 -5.05 2.19
CA ILE A 58 -7.63 -5.35 1.98
C ILE A 58 -8.05 -6.59 2.76
N ASP A 59 -7.26 -7.66 2.71
CA ASP A 59 -7.49 -8.91 3.44
C ASP A 59 -7.51 -8.73 4.96
N ARG A 60 -7.00 -7.60 5.46
CA ARG A 60 -7.05 -7.20 6.88
C ARG A 60 -8.25 -6.29 7.20
N GLY A 61 -9.15 -6.08 6.25
CA GLY A 61 -10.34 -5.25 6.40
C GLY A 61 -10.08 -3.75 6.20
N LEU A 62 -8.97 -3.37 5.57
CA LEU A 62 -8.62 -1.97 5.34
C LEU A 62 -9.08 -1.43 3.98
N GLY A 63 -9.87 -2.19 3.21
CA GLY A 63 -10.26 -1.83 1.85
C GLY A 63 -10.87 -0.43 1.71
N ASP A 64 -11.74 -0.05 2.64
CA ASP A 64 -12.43 1.25 2.62
C ASP A 64 -11.65 2.37 3.34
N VAL A 65 -10.47 2.06 3.89
CA VAL A 65 -9.64 3.04 4.62
C VAL A 65 -8.86 3.89 3.62
N ASN A 66 -8.91 5.21 3.79
CA ASN A 66 -8.08 6.14 3.03
C ASN A 66 -6.59 5.90 3.32
N MET A 67 -5.79 5.72 2.27
CA MET A 67 -4.38 5.35 2.41
C MET A 67 -3.55 6.44 3.10
N ALA A 68 -3.82 7.72 2.83
CA ALA A 68 -3.09 8.83 3.46
C ALA A 68 -3.42 8.97 4.96
N GLU A 69 -4.69 8.76 5.34
CA GLU A 69 -5.11 8.69 6.75
C GLU A 69 -4.49 7.49 7.47
N HIS A 70 -4.30 6.38 6.77
CA HIS A 70 -3.60 5.20 7.30
C HIS A 70 -2.09 5.40 7.45
N GLY A 71 -1.54 6.48 6.88
CA GLY A 71 -0.12 6.83 6.97
C GLY A 71 0.73 6.41 5.77
N VAL A 72 0.12 6.00 4.65
CA VAL A 72 0.84 5.77 3.39
C VAL A 72 1.29 7.12 2.83
N ARG A 73 2.61 7.30 2.65
CA ARG A 73 3.24 8.53 2.15
C ARG A 73 4.48 8.19 1.32
N TYR A 74 4.90 9.10 0.43
CA TYR A 74 6.12 9.03 -0.36
C TYR A 74 7.39 9.18 0.49
#